data_AF-A0A0A8X9Z2-F1
#
_entry.id   AF-A0A0A8X9Z2-F1
#
_cell.length_a   1.000
_cell.length_b   1.000
_cell.length_c   1.000
_cell.angle_alpha   90.00
_cell.angle_beta   90.00
_cell.angle_gamma   90.00
#
_symmetry.space_group_name_H-M   'P 1'
#
loop_
_entity.id
_entity.type
_entity.pdbx_description
1 polymer ?
#
loop_
_entity_poly.entity_id
_entity_poly.type
_entity_poly.pdbx_seq_one_letter_code
_entity_poly.pdbx_strand_id
1 'polypeptide(L)'
;MFVFSLLFSILPVVVLIFIVAFAVKNKEQGGEKVVRHLYTYLVLFATLMMVIGGGVSIFMATADLVSPTGYYQSFTEYKQMTLNGKIDGSETDMTEEELRSNYDMYVTEEKARQKDRAVNQIIKSLGFIVIPLPVFLYFNRLRKQYKE
;
A
#
# COMPACT_ATOMS: atom_id res chain seq x y z
N MET A 1 -14.11 1.45 13.38
CA MET A 1 -12.92 0.57 13.59
C MET A 1 -13.28 -0.84 14.03
N PHE A 2 -14.17 -1.03 15.02
CA PHE A 2 -14.59 -2.37 15.49
C PHE A 2 -15.18 -3.27 14.38
N VAL A 3 -16.06 -2.75 13.54
CA VAL A 3 -16.69 -3.51 12.44
C VAL A 3 -15.66 -4.00 11.43
N PHE A 4 -14.71 -3.15 11.04
CA PHE A 4 -13.62 -3.52 10.13
C PHE A 4 -12.68 -4.56 10.74
N SER A 5 -12.36 -4.43 12.03
CA SER A 5 -11.54 -5.42 12.75
C SER A 5 -12.25 -6.77 12.86
N LEU A 6 -13.56 -6.77 13.09
CA LEU A 6 -14.37 -7.98 13.19
C LEU A 6 -14.43 -8.70 11.83
N LEU A 7 -14.62 -7.93 10.75
CA LEU A 7 -14.70 -8.46 9.40
C LEU A 7 -13.36 -9.08 8.96
N PHE A 8 -12.23 -8.43 9.29
CA PHE A 8 -10.89 -8.96 9.01
C PHE A 8 -10.56 -10.24 9.77
N SER A 9 -11.08 -10.41 11.00
CA SER A 9 -10.89 -11.63 11.80
C SER A 9 -11.81 -12.78 11.39
N ILE A 10 -13.05 -12.49 10.94
CA ILE A 10 -14.04 -13.53 10.62
C ILE A 10 -13.87 -14.06 9.19
N LEU A 11 -13.46 -13.22 8.25
CA LEU A 11 -13.38 -13.58 6.83
C LEU A 11 -12.42 -14.75 6.53
N PRO A 12 -11.21 -14.86 7.13
CA PRO A 12 -10.33 -16.01 6.93
C PRO A 12 -10.93 -17.31 7.45
N VAL A 13 -11.65 -17.25 8.58
CA VAL A 13 -12.29 -18.42 9.22
C VAL A 13 -13.45 -18.92 8.35
N VAL A 14 -14.27 -18.02 7.82
CA VAL A 14 -15.37 -18.36 6.91
C VAL A 14 -14.83 -18.98 5.61
N VAL A 15 -13.76 -18.43 5.04
CA VAL A 15 -13.13 -18.97 3.83
C VAL A 15 -12.56 -20.37 4.08
N LEU A 16 -11.91 -20.60 5.22
CA LEU A 16 -11.40 -21.93 5.61
C LEU A 16 -12.53 -22.95 5.78
N ILE A 17 -13.63 -22.58 6.45
CA ILE A 17 -14.80 -23.44 6.60
C ILE A 17 -15.39 -23.79 5.23
N PHE A 18 -15.48 -22.83 4.32
CA PHE A 18 -15.98 -23.05 2.96
C PHE A 18 -15.10 -24.01 2.16
N ILE A 19 -13.77 -23.84 2.25
CA ILE A 19 -12.79 -24.72 1.61
C ILE A 19 -12.93 -26.16 2.13
N VAL A 20 -13.02 -26.34 3.46
CA VAL A 20 -13.16 -27.65 4.09
C VAL A 20 -14.50 -28.30 3.73
N ALA A 21 -15.60 -27.56 3.82
CA ALA A 21 -16.93 -28.07 3.48
C ALA A 21 -17.02 -28.49 2.00
N PHE A 22 -16.43 -27.72 1.09
CA PHE A 22 -16.40 -28.02 -0.33
C PHE A 22 -15.50 -29.21 -0.65
N ALA A 23 -14.37 -29.36 0.05
CA ALA A 23 -13.47 -30.50 -0.10
C ALA A 23 -14.08 -31.81 0.42
N VAL A 24 -14.79 -31.77 1.56
CA VAL A 24 -15.46 -32.94 2.14
C VAL A 24 -16.62 -33.41 1.26
N LYS A 25 -17.43 -32.48 0.73
CA LYS A 25 -18.58 -32.79 -0.13
C LYS A 25 -18.20 -33.43 -1.47
N ASN A 26 -17.01 -33.15 -2.01
CA ASN A 26 -16.56 -33.63 -3.31
C ASN A 26 -15.54 -34.79 -3.23
N LYS A 27 -15.43 -35.48 -2.09
CA LYS A 27 -14.49 -36.61 -1.90
C LYS A 27 -14.66 -37.74 -2.93
N GLU A 28 -15.86 -37.94 -3.48
CA GLU A 28 -16.17 -39.06 -4.37
C GLU A 28 -15.77 -38.85 -5.85
N GLN A 29 -15.45 -37.62 -6.28
CA GLN A 29 -15.14 -37.30 -7.70
C GLN A 29 -13.65 -37.04 -8.00
N GLY A 30 -12.74 -37.74 -7.33
CA GLY A 30 -11.30 -37.52 -7.53
C GLY A 30 -10.81 -36.26 -6.81
N GLY A 31 -10.98 -36.24 -5.49
CA GLY A 31 -10.69 -35.10 -4.62
C GLY A 31 -9.30 -34.48 -4.79
N GLU A 32 -8.30 -35.24 -5.24
CA GLU A 32 -6.97 -34.69 -5.57
C GLU A 32 -7.02 -33.63 -6.68
N LYS A 33 -7.76 -33.89 -7.77
CA LYS A 33 -7.91 -32.92 -8.88
C LYS A 33 -8.63 -31.66 -8.40
N VAL A 34 -9.69 -31.81 -7.61
CA VAL A 34 -10.47 -30.69 -7.06
C VAL A 34 -9.61 -29.82 -6.13
N VAL A 35 -8.85 -30.45 -5.22
CA VAL A 35 -7.95 -29.73 -4.30
C VAL A 35 -6.83 -29.01 -5.06
N ARG A 36 -6.24 -29.66 -6.08
CA ARG A 36 -5.19 -29.06 -6.92
C ARG A 36 -5.70 -27.84 -7.71
N HIS A 37 -6.92 -27.92 -8.23
CA HIS A 37 -7.59 -26.78 -8.86
C HIS A 37 -7.83 -25.65 -7.87
N LEU A 38 -8.41 -25.96 -6.70
CA LEU A 38 -8.71 -24.96 -5.68
C LEU A 38 -7.43 -24.23 -5.24
N TYR A 39 -6.36 -24.97 -4.95
CA TYR A 39 -5.06 -24.40 -4.61
C TYR A 39 -4.52 -23.48 -5.72
N THR A 40 -4.57 -23.94 -6.97
CA THR A 40 -4.13 -23.14 -8.13
C THR A 40 -4.91 -21.82 -8.23
N TYR A 41 -6.23 -21.85 -8.05
CA TYR A 41 -7.06 -20.63 -8.06
C TYR A 41 -6.79 -19.72 -6.87
N LEU A 42 -6.54 -20.26 -5.68
CA LEU A 42 -6.20 -19.46 -4.50
C LEU A 42 -4.87 -18.72 -4.69
N VAL A 43 -3.85 -19.38 -5.23
CA VAL A 43 -2.57 -18.73 -5.53
C VAL A 43 -2.72 -17.66 -6.61
N LEU A 44 -3.47 -17.95 -7.67
CA LEU A 44 -3.77 -16.97 -8.72
C LEU A 44 -4.56 -15.78 -8.18
N PHE A 45 -5.47 -16.00 -7.25
CA PHE A 45 -6.21 -14.93 -6.60
C PHE A 45 -5.31 -14.07 -5.71
N ALA A 46 -4.46 -14.68 -4.88
CA ALA A 46 -3.53 -13.95 -4.02
C ALA A 46 -2.54 -13.10 -4.84
N THR A 47 -1.99 -13.66 -5.91
CA THR A 47 -1.09 -12.93 -6.83
C THR A 47 -1.82 -11.79 -7.55
N LEU A 48 -3.07 -11.99 -7.97
CA LEU A 48 -3.89 -10.93 -8.56
C LEU A 48 -4.13 -9.77 -7.57
N MET A 49 -4.50 -10.08 -6.32
CA MET A 49 -4.70 -9.06 -5.28
C MET A 49 -3.41 -8.28 -5.01
N MET A 50 -2.27 -8.96 -5.01
CA MET A 50 -0.96 -8.33 -4.82
C MET A 50 -0.62 -7.34 -5.95
N VAL A 51 -0.86 -7.75 -7.21
CA VAL A 51 -0.62 -6.88 -8.39
C VAL A 51 -1.56 -5.68 -8.40
N ILE A 52 -2.84 -5.86 -8.05
CA ILE A 52 -3.80 -4.76 -7.96
C ILE A 52 -3.37 -3.77 -6.87
N GLY A 53 -2.98 -4.26 -5.69
CA GLY A 53 -2.48 -3.42 -4.60
C GLY A 53 -1.23 -2.63 -4.98
N GLY A 54 -0.28 -3.29 -5.66
CA GLY A 54 0.91 -2.62 -6.21
C GLY A 54 0.56 -1.55 -7.23
N GLY A 55 -0.34 -1.86 -8.17
CA GLY A 55 -0.77 -0.93 -9.22
C GLY A 55 -1.45 0.34 -8.68
N VAL A 56 -2.40 0.19 -7.75
CA VAL A 56 -3.05 1.33 -7.09
C VAL A 56 -2.03 2.18 -6.34
N SER A 57 -1.09 1.55 -5.63
CA SER A 57 -0.08 2.26 -4.86
C SER A 57 0.93 3.01 -5.74
N ILE A 58 1.31 2.46 -6.90
CA ILE A 58 2.14 3.18 -7.87
C ILE A 58 1.40 4.41 -8.40
N PHE A 59 0.11 4.27 -8.74
CA PHE A 59 -0.68 5.39 -9.22
C PHE A 59 -0.77 6.53 -8.20
N MET A 60 -1.08 6.19 -6.94
CA MET A 60 -1.12 7.15 -5.84
C MET A 60 0.24 7.85 -5.65
N ALA A 61 1.33 7.09 -5.57
CA ALA A 61 2.66 7.67 -5.39
C ALA A 61 3.08 8.51 -6.59
N THR A 62 2.67 8.16 -7.81
CA THR A 62 2.92 8.98 -9.00
C THR A 62 2.13 10.30 -8.93
N ALA A 63 0.89 10.25 -8.46
CA ALA A 63 0.10 11.47 -8.23
C ALA A 63 0.76 12.37 -7.18
N ASP A 64 1.26 11.80 -6.07
CA ASP A 64 1.99 12.54 -5.04
C ASP A 64 3.33 13.10 -5.55
N LEU A 65 3.97 12.45 -6.52
CA LEU A 65 5.19 12.94 -7.15
C LEU A 65 4.92 14.16 -8.06
N VAL A 66 3.83 14.12 -8.83
CA VAL A 66 3.44 15.19 -9.78
C VAL A 66 2.79 16.36 -9.05
N SER A 67 1.94 16.08 -8.06
CA SER A 67 1.20 17.05 -7.27
C SER A 67 1.32 16.73 -5.78
N PRO A 68 2.45 17.08 -5.14
CA PRO A 68 2.68 16.81 -3.73
C PRO A 68 1.58 17.45 -2.87
N THR A 69 0.82 16.62 -2.17
CA THR A 69 -0.21 17.04 -1.21
C THR A 69 0.46 17.48 0.10
N GLY A 70 1.17 18.59 0.04
CA GLY A 70 1.83 19.14 1.22
C GLY A 70 0.86 19.88 2.12
N TYR A 71 0.67 19.36 3.33
CA TYR A 71 0.20 20.16 4.46
C TYR A 71 1.33 21.10 4.89
N TYR A 72 1.58 22.13 4.10
CA TYR A 72 2.41 23.24 4.55
C TYR A 72 1.51 24.12 5.41
N GLN A 73 1.89 24.31 6.68
CA GLN A 73 1.28 25.34 7.52
C GLN A 73 1.44 26.72 6.85
N SER A 74 0.52 27.64 7.09
CA SER A 74 0.68 29.00 6.54
C SER A 74 1.90 29.69 7.16
N PHE A 75 2.49 30.67 6.46
CA PHE A 75 3.58 31.49 7.03
C PHE A 75 3.17 32.12 8.38
N THR A 76 1.92 32.54 8.51
CA THR A 76 1.38 33.12 9.75
C THR A 76 1.40 32.11 10.90
N GLU A 77 1.02 30.86 10.62
CA GLU A 77 1.02 29.77 11.60
C GLU A 77 2.46 29.38 11.98
N TYR A 78 3.36 29.28 10.99
CA TYR A 78 4.80 29.05 11.21
C TYR A 78 5.43 30.15 12.09
N LYS A 79 5.17 31.42 11.77
CA LYS A 79 5.63 32.58 12.53
C LYS A 79 5.12 32.52 13.97
N GLN A 80 3.84 32.22 14.15
CA GLN A 80 3.23 32.12 15.48
C GLN A 80 3.79 30.93 16.29
N MET A 81 4.06 29.79 15.66
CA MET A 81 4.69 28.64 16.35
C MET A 81 6.14 28.91 16.76
N THR A 82 6.91 29.57 15.89
CA THR A 82 8.31 29.95 16.13
C THR A 82 8.41 30.96 17.29
N LEU A 83 7.64 32.05 17.24
CA LEU A 83 7.66 33.09 18.26
C LEU A 83 7.13 32.61 19.63
N ASN A 84 6.25 31.61 19.63
CA ASN A 84 5.76 30.99 20.87
C ASN A 84 6.72 29.92 21.43
N GLY A 85 7.91 29.74 20.84
CA GLY A 85 8.90 28.74 21.28
C GLY A 85 8.41 27.30 21.17
N LYS A 86 7.39 27.03 20.33
CA LYS A 86 6.82 25.69 20.15
C LYS A 86 7.59 24.84 19.14
N ILE A 87 8.54 25.45 18.43
CA ILE A 87 9.45 24.77 17.51
C ILE A 87 10.79 24.61 18.24
N ASP A 88 11.17 23.37 18.49
CA ASP A 88 12.39 23.03 19.23
C ASP A 88 13.63 23.55 18.46
N GLY A 89 14.48 24.35 19.12
CA GLY A 89 15.64 24.98 18.50
C GLY A 89 15.38 26.29 17.73
N SER A 90 14.20 26.90 17.85
CA SER A 90 13.91 28.21 17.24
C SER A 90 14.33 29.39 18.12
N GLU A 91 15.04 30.37 17.55
CA GLU A 91 15.32 31.64 18.23
C GLU A 91 14.08 32.55 18.14
N THR A 92 13.65 33.09 19.28
CA THR A 92 12.49 33.99 19.36
C THR A 92 12.76 35.39 18.81
N ASP A 93 14.03 35.72 18.57
CA ASP A 93 14.50 37.06 18.17
C ASP A 93 14.91 37.13 16.68
N MET A 94 14.29 36.31 15.82
CA MET A 94 14.53 36.34 14.38
C MET A 94 13.85 37.52 13.70
N THR A 95 14.54 38.14 12.75
CA THR A 95 13.94 39.17 11.89
C THR A 95 12.87 38.56 10.97
N GLU A 96 11.94 39.39 10.47
CA GLU A 96 10.90 38.88 9.56
C GLU A 96 11.47 38.30 8.26
N GLU A 97 12.61 38.83 7.80
CA GLU A 97 13.31 38.34 6.62
C GLU A 97 13.89 36.94 6.85
N GLU A 98 14.52 36.71 8.01
CA GLU A 98 15.01 35.38 8.43
C GLU A 98 13.86 34.37 8.59
N LEU A 99 12.74 34.79 9.18
CA LEU A 99 11.57 33.93 9.34
C LEU A 99 10.98 33.48 7.99
N ARG A 100 10.94 34.38 7.00
CA ARG A 100 10.48 34.06 5.65
C ARG A 100 11.44 33.09 4.96
N SER A 101 12.74 33.37 5.04
CA SER A 101 13.77 32.49 4.47
C SER A 101 13.70 31.08 5.05
N ASN A 102 13.55 30.95 6.37
CA ASN A 102 13.43 29.66 7.05
C ASN A 102 12.13 28.93 6.68
N TYR A 103 11.02 29.66 6.55
CA TYR A 103 9.77 29.08 6.09
C TYR A 103 9.87 28.56 4.65
N ASP A 104 10.47 29.32 3.73
CA ASP A 104 10.64 28.91 2.34
C ASP A 104 11.54 27.68 2.23
N MET A 105 12.60 27.62 3.03
CA MET A 105 13.44 26.43 3.17
C MET A 105 12.64 25.24 3.70
N TYR A 106 11.86 25.43 4.78
CA TYR A 106 11.00 24.39 5.35
C TYR A 106 10.01 23.83 4.33
N VAL A 107 9.30 24.69 3.59
CA VAL A 107 8.35 24.28 2.55
C VAL A 107 9.05 23.52 1.42
N THR A 108 10.24 23.97 1.04
CA THR A 108 11.04 23.34 -0.02
C THR A 108 11.52 21.95 0.40
N GLU A 109 11.99 21.81 1.63
CA GLU A 109 12.41 20.52 2.17
C GLU A 109 11.24 19.55 2.37
N GLU A 110 10.08 20.02 2.85
CA GLU A 110 8.89 19.17 2.96
C GLU A 110 8.46 18.65 1.58
N LYS A 111 8.46 19.52 0.56
CA LYS A 111 8.22 19.11 -0.84
C LYS A 111 9.20 18.04 -1.29
N ALA A 112 10.49 18.23 -1.00
CA ALA A 112 11.52 17.26 -1.37
C ALA A 112 11.30 15.91 -0.67
N ARG A 113 11.05 15.93 0.66
CA ARG A 113 10.75 14.73 1.45
C ARG A 113 9.54 13.98 0.94
N GLN A 114 8.48 14.68 0.53
CA GLN A 114 7.29 14.05 -0.05
C GLN A 114 7.61 13.34 -1.37
N LYS A 115 8.40 13.99 -2.25
CA LYS A 115 8.84 13.37 -3.51
C LYS A 115 9.69 12.12 -3.26
N ASP A 116 10.62 12.17 -2.31
CA ASP A 116 11.45 11.00 -1.97
C ASP A 116 10.61 9.84 -1.42
N ARG A 117 9.61 10.14 -0.59
CA ARG A 117 8.66 9.13 -0.10
C ARG A 117 7.85 8.53 -1.24
N ALA A 118 7.36 9.34 -2.17
CA ALA A 118 6.65 8.89 -3.36
C ALA A 118 7.52 7.96 -4.22
N VAL A 119 8.78 8.33 -4.49
CA VAL A 119 9.72 7.47 -5.24
C VAL A 119 9.94 6.14 -4.53
N ASN A 120 10.18 6.16 -3.21
CA ASN A 120 10.35 4.94 -2.43
C ASN A 120 9.09 4.05 -2.47
N GLN A 121 7.91 4.65 -2.41
CA GLN A 121 6.65 3.92 -2.52
C GLN A 121 6.48 3.29 -3.91
N ILE A 122 6.83 3.99 -4.99
CA ILE A 122 6.82 3.42 -6.36
C ILE A 122 7.71 2.17 -6.42
N ILE A 123 8.95 2.26 -5.92
CA ILE A 123 9.91 1.14 -5.92
C ILE A 123 9.36 -0.05 -5.12
N LYS A 124 8.84 0.19 -3.92
CA LYS A 124 8.25 -0.86 -3.09
C LYS A 124 7.05 -1.51 -3.77
N SER A 125 6.18 -0.71 -4.37
CA SER A 125 4.97 -1.18 -5.04
C SER A 125 5.25 -1.92 -6.35
N LEU A 126 6.35 -1.60 -7.04
CA LEU A 126 6.86 -2.45 -8.12
C LEU A 126 7.26 -3.83 -7.62
N GLY A 127 7.84 -3.93 -6.41
CA GLY A 127 8.09 -5.21 -5.75
C GLY A 127 6.83 -6.07 -5.60
N PHE A 128 5.69 -5.45 -5.25
CA PHE A 128 4.37 -6.10 -5.18
C PHE A 128 3.83 -6.57 -6.54
N ILE A 129 4.42 -6.15 -7.66
CA ILE A 129 4.02 -6.60 -8.99
C ILE A 129 5.02 -7.63 -9.54
N VAL A 130 6.32 -7.35 -9.41
CA VAL A 130 7.38 -8.17 -10.00
C VAL A 130 7.55 -9.50 -9.26
N ILE A 131 7.46 -9.52 -7.93
CA ILE A 131 7.62 -10.75 -7.12
C ILE A 131 6.52 -11.79 -7.41
N PRO A 132 5.22 -11.45 -7.44
CA PRO A 132 4.17 -12.42 -7.72
C PRO A 132 4.09 -12.82 -9.20
N LEU A 133 4.70 -12.07 -10.13
CA LEU A 133 4.58 -12.33 -11.56
C LEU A 133 5.09 -13.72 -11.98
N PRO A 134 6.31 -14.19 -11.59
CA PRO A 134 6.76 -15.55 -11.88
C PRO A 134 5.81 -16.63 -11.34
N VAL A 135 5.31 -16.43 -10.11
CA VAL A 135 4.35 -17.33 -9.47
C VAL A 135 3.05 -17.38 -10.27
N PHE A 136 2.52 -16.21 -10.63
CA PHE A 136 1.32 -16.10 -11.46
C PHE A 136 1.49 -16.81 -12.80
N LEU A 137 2.60 -16.58 -13.51
CA LEU A 137 2.87 -17.22 -14.81
C LEU A 137 2.91 -18.74 -14.68
N TYR A 138 3.60 -19.26 -13.66
CA TYR A 138 3.67 -20.70 -13.39
C TYR A 138 2.28 -21.30 -13.14
N PHE A 139 1.53 -20.76 -12.17
CA PHE A 139 0.21 -21.29 -11.82
C PHE A 139 -0.84 -21.05 -12.91
N ASN A 140 -0.69 -19.99 -13.72
CA ASN A 140 -1.56 -19.72 -14.86
C ASN A 140 -1.34 -20.75 -15.98
N ARG A 141 -0.09 -21.15 -16.23
CA ARG A 141 0.23 -22.25 -17.15
C ARG A 141 -0.30 -23.57 -16.61
N LEU A 142 -0.10 -23.84 -15.32
CA LEU A 142 -0.59 -25.05 -14.65
C LEU A 142 -2.12 -25.17 -14.75
N ARG A 143 -2.85 -24.07 -14.55
CA ARG A 143 -4.31 -24.01 -14.70
C ARG A 143 -4.76 -24.38 -16.12
N LYS A 144 -4.04 -23.93 -17.16
CA LYS A 144 -4.38 -24.24 -18.56
C LYS A 144 -4.23 -25.73 -18.87
N GLN A 145 -3.20 -26.37 -18.33
CA GLN A 145 -2.96 -27.81 -18.52
C GLN A 145 -4.03 -28.71 -17.90
N TYR A 146 -4.80 -28.22 -16.92
CA TYR A 146 -5.90 -29.00 -16.36
C TYR A 146 -7.24 -28.82 -17.09
N LYS A 147 -7.33 -27.90 -18.06
CA LYS A 147 -8.51 -27.70 -18.90
C LYS A 147 -8.48 -28.57 -20.17
N GLU A 148 -7.31 -29.11 -20.51
CA GLU A 148 -7.11 -30.14 -21.54
C GLU A 148 -7.21 -31.54 -20.90
#